data_AF-A0A972NUX9-F1
#
_entry.id   AF-A0A972NUX9-F1
#
_cell.length_a   1.000
_cell.length_b   1.000
_cell.length_c   1.000
_cell.angle_alpha   90.00
_cell.angle_beta   90.00
_cell.angle_gamma   90.00
#
_symmetry.space_group_name_H-M   'P 1'
#
loop_
_entity.id
_entity.type
_entity.pdbx_description
1 polymer ?
#
loop_
_entity_poly.entity_id
_entity_poly.type
_entity_poly.pdbx_seq_one_letter_code
_entity_poly.pdbx_strand_id
1 'polypeptide(L)'
;MSFAKEFRIRSFKDVRRALLEREEIALVDVREEDLHARSHPLFAANLSLSRLELEAPVRLPRRDVPVVVFDDGEGLAERAARRLSELGYTDVALLEGGLQGWREAGGELFQDVNVPSKAFGELVESERHTPSLGAPQVLALLDHEADVVVLDARRFDEYQTMNIPGSISVPGAELVLRARQLAPNPSTRIIVNCAGRTRSIIGAQSLINAGVPNPVAALRNGTIGWTLAGQALAHGSSRRFDPIVDDTLRLAAADSARGVADRATVSRTSRDEARRWADEAVRTVYRFDVRTPEEYEAGHVPGFRNAPGGQLVQETDMFAPVRGARVILADNDGVRANMTASWLAQMNVEVYVVDGLGNADFGEKGPAPTARHAPTPPAVDEITPTGLVALLQSPGTAVLDFTTSANYVKRHIPGAWFVIRGQLDEALHKLPDEQRYVVTCGSSLLARFAAPELAALTGKPVQVLSGGTSAWIETGLVVESGETRLASPRIDRYRRPYEGTDSAREAMNAYLEWEYGLVAQLGRDGTHGFRVI
;
A
#
# COMPACT_ATOMS: atom_id res chain seq x y z
N MET A 1 25.74 32.13 2.38
CA MET A 1 25.02 32.31 1.09
C MET A 1 24.78 30.92 0.52
N SER A 2 23.57 30.39 0.71
CA SER A 2 23.17 29.11 0.11
C SER A 2 22.75 29.41 -1.33
N PHE A 3 23.45 28.86 -2.32
CA PHE A 3 22.94 28.87 -3.69
C PHE A 3 21.69 28.00 -3.71
N ALA A 4 20.52 28.60 -3.93
CA ALA A 4 19.28 27.83 -4.11
C ALA A 4 19.51 26.88 -5.30
N LYS A 5 19.52 25.57 -5.03
CA LYS A 5 19.62 24.56 -6.08
C LYS A 5 18.35 24.66 -6.93
N GLU A 6 18.48 25.17 -8.15
CA GLU A 6 17.39 25.12 -9.12
C GLU A 6 17.18 23.67 -9.58
N PHE A 7 15.96 23.19 -9.43
CA PHE A 7 15.55 21.87 -9.91
C PHE A 7 15.08 21.95 -11.35
N ARG A 8 15.33 20.87 -12.11
CA ARG A 8 14.74 20.74 -13.44
C ARG A 8 13.22 20.73 -13.35
N ILE A 9 12.56 21.23 -14.38
CA ILE A 9 11.11 21.19 -14.53
C ILE A 9 10.78 20.15 -15.61
N ARG A 10 9.77 19.29 -15.37
CA ARG A 10 9.19 18.41 -16.39
C ARG A 10 7.72 18.75 -16.58
N SER A 11 7.29 18.86 -17.83
CA SER A 11 5.91 19.14 -18.18
C SER A 11 5.02 17.90 -18.11
N PHE A 12 3.70 18.09 -18.13
CA PHE A 12 2.74 17.00 -18.38
C PHE A 12 3.12 16.17 -19.63
N LYS A 13 3.56 16.83 -20.72
CA LYS A 13 3.93 16.15 -21.96
C LYS A 13 5.17 15.28 -21.80
N ASP A 14 6.14 15.70 -21.00
CA ASP A 14 7.34 14.90 -20.72
C ASP A 14 7.00 13.64 -19.93
N VAL A 15 6.16 13.78 -18.88
CA VAL A 15 5.70 12.63 -18.09
C VAL A 15 4.86 11.69 -18.94
N ARG A 16 3.91 12.22 -19.74
CA ARG A 16 3.08 11.43 -20.65
C ARG A 16 3.93 10.67 -21.67
N ARG A 17 4.95 11.30 -22.26
CA ARG A 17 5.88 10.65 -23.20
C ARG A 17 6.59 9.48 -22.53
N ALA A 18 7.19 9.69 -21.35
CA ALA A 18 7.89 8.64 -20.62
C ALA A 18 6.98 7.44 -20.32
N LEU A 19 5.72 7.68 -19.93
CA LEU A 19 4.72 6.62 -19.71
C LEU A 19 4.39 5.83 -20.98
N LEU A 20 4.17 6.51 -22.10
CA LEU A 20 3.85 5.89 -23.39
C LEU A 20 5.04 5.10 -23.97
N GLU A 21 6.25 5.65 -23.85
CA GLU A 21 7.50 5.03 -24.29
C GLU A 21 8.03 3.97 -23.31
N ARG A 22 7.37 3.82 -22.15
CA ARG A 22 7.71 2.88 -21.07
C ARG A 22 9.11 3.10 -20.49
N GLU A 23 9.55 4.36 -20.49
CA GLU A 23 10.77 4.78 -19.80
C GLU A 23 10.57 4.77 -18.28
N GLU A 24 11.63 4.54 -17.52
CA GLU A 24 11.54 4.57 -16.06
C GLU A 24 11.21 5.98 -15.56
N ILE A 25 10.10 6.11 -14.81
CA ILE A 25 9.71 7.37 -14.18
C ILE A 25 8.93 7.13 -12.89
N ALA A 26 9.24 7.91 -11.85
CA ALA A 26 8.44 8.02 -10.64
C ALA A 26 7.77 9.39 -10.60
N LEU A 27 6.45 9.43 -10.78
CA LEU A 27 5.63 10.62 -10.51
C LEU A 27 5.18 10.56 -9.06
N VAL A 28 5.61 11.52 -8.24
CA VAL A 28 5.48 11.46 -6.78
C VAL A 28 4.68 12.64 -6.26
N ASP A 29 3.53 12.34 -5.67
CA ASP A 29 2.73 13.30 -4.92
C ASP A 29 3.27 13.37 -3.49
N VAL A 30 3.77 14.53 -3.08
CA VAL A 30 4.41 14.71 -1.76
C VAL A 30 3.48 15.30 -0.71
N ARG A 31 2.20 15.50 -1.05
CA ARG A 31 1.15 15.89 -0.11
C ARG A 31 0.78 14.70 0.78
N GLU A 32 -0.03 14.94 1.80
CA GLU A 32 -0.56 13.86 2.63
C GLU A 32 -1.62 13.02 1.90
N GLU A 33 -1.86 11.78 2.36
CA GLU A 33 -2.68 10.78 1.65
C GLU A 33 -4.10 11.28 1.35
N ASP A 34 -4.73 12.02 2.26
CA ASP A 34 -6.09 12.55 2.02
C ASP A 34 -6.13 13.57 0.89
N LEU A 35 -5.10 14.42 0.75
CA LEU A 35 -5.02 15.39 -0.34
C LEU A 35 -4.73 14.70 -1.67
N HIS A 36 -3.85 13.70 -1.66
CA HIS A 36 -3.62 12.82 -2.80
C HIS A 36 -4.92 12.16 -3.26
N ALA A 37 -5.64 11.52 -2.34
CA ALA A 37 -6.88 10.80 -2.64
C ALA A 37 -8.02 11.69 -3.14
N ARG A 38 -7.97 13.00 -2.95
CA ARG A 38 -8.97 13.92 -3.52
C ARG A 38 -8.76 14.17 -5.00
N SER A 39 -7.51 14.17 -5.47
CA SER A 39 -7.17 14.42 -6.87
C SER A 39 -5.69 14.16 -7.15
N HIS A 40 -5.39 13.23 -8.05
CA HIS A 40 -4.03 12.92 -8.51
C HIS A 40 -4.01 12.30 -9.93
N PRO A 41 -2.88 12.37 -10.66
CA PRO A 41 -2.69 11.62 -11.92
C PRO A 41 -2.73 10.10 -11.73
N LEU A 42 -3.16 9.33 -12.74
CA LEU A 42 -3.33 7.87 -12.66
C LEU A 42 -2.13 7.14 -12.03
N PHE A 43 -0.93 7.50 -12.46
CA PHE A 43 0.32 6.85 -12.06
C PHE A 43 1.16 7.65 -11.07
N ALA A 44 0.58 8.68 -10.43
CA ALA A 44 1.21 9.33 -9.30
C ALA A 44 1.18 8.40 -8.07
N ALA A 45 2.32 8.21 -7.43
CA ALA A 45 2.43 7.51 -6.15
C ALA A 45 2.52 8.53 -5.01
N ASN A 46 1.77 8.33 -3.94
CA ASN A 46 1.89 9.19 -2.75
C ASN A 46 3.09 8.77 -1.89
N LEU A 47 4.07 9.68 -1.75
CA LEU A 47 5.17 9.59 -0.79
C LEU A 47 5.24 10.93 -0.07
N SER A 48 4.48 11.08 1.02
CA SER A 48 4.34 12.39 1.66
C SER A 48 5.68 12.93 2.18
N LEU A 49 5.88 14.24 2.09
CA LEU A 49 7.08 14.92 2.59
C LEU A 49 7.37 14.55 4.06
N SER A 50 6.31 14.31 4.84
CA SER A 50 6.39 13.91 6.24
C SER A 50 7.25 12.67 6.47
N ARG A 51 7.27 11.71 5.53
CA ARG A 51 7.89 10.39 5.72
C ARG A 51 8.92 10.03 4.65
N LEU A 52 9.31 11.00 3.83
CA LEU A 52 10.08 10.79 2.61
C LEU A 52 11.41 10.04 2.85
N GLU A 53 12.12 10.34 3.94
CA GLU A 53 13.38 9.67 4.31
C GLU A 53 13.20 8.18 4.65
N LEU A 54 12.02 7.80 5.11
CA LEU A 54 11.69 6.43 5.49
C LEU A 54 11.23 5.62 4.27
N GLU A 55 10.49 6.25 3.36
CA GLU A 55 9.81 5.57 2.26
C GLU A 55 10.62 5.57 0.96
N ALA A 56 11.25 6.69 0.61
CA ALA A 56 11.92 6.82 -0.68
C ALA A 56 13.01 5.74 -0.87
N PRO A 57 13.93 5.46 0.08
CA PRO A 57 14.97 4.45 -0.13
C PRO A 57 14.43 3.03 -0.36
N VAL A 58 13.22 2.74 0.12
CA VAL A 58 12.54 1.45 -0.06
C VAL A 58 11.85 1.41 -1.42
N ARG A 59 11.11 2.48 -1.76
CA ARG A 59 10.20 2.52 -2.91
C ARG A 59 10.87 3.01 -4.21
N LEU A 60 11.98 3.75 -4.11
CA LEU A 60 12.79 4.29 -5.20
C LEU A 60 14.25 3.81 -5.05
N PRO A 61 14.53 2.51 -5.16
CA PRO A 61 15.83 1.94 -4.79
C PRO A 61 17.00 2.41 -5.67
N ARG A 62 16.72 2.85 -6.91
CA ARG A 62 17.70 3.37 -7.86
C ARG A 62 17.82 4.89 -7.72
N ARG A 63 19.03 5.40 -7.45
CA ARG A 63 19.27 6.82 -7.12
C ARG A 63 19.24 7.77 -8.32
N ASP A 64 19.50 7.27 -9.51
CA ASP A 64 19.47 8.03 -10.76
C ASP A 64 18.17 7.82 -11.57
N VAL A 65 17.16 7.18 -10.98
CA VAL A 65 15.84 7.08 -11.62
C VAL A 65 15.22 8.48 -11.76
N PRO A 66 14.55 8.80 -12.89
CA PRO A 66 13.80 10.04 -13.03
C PRO A 66 12.66 10.14 -12.00
N VAL A 67 12.79 11.07 -11.05
CA VAL A 67 11.75 11.39 -10.06
C VAL A 67 11.17 12.76 -10.35
N VAL A 68 9.86 12.83 -10.58
CA VAL A 68 9.10 14.07 -10.77
C VAL A 68 8.20 14.25 -9.54
N VAL A 69 8.52 15.21 -8.69
CA VAL A 69 7.71 15.52 -7.50
C VAL A 69 6.73 16.66 -7.78
N PHE A 70 5.58 16.60 -7.14
CA PHE A 70 4.58 17.67 -7.23
C PHE A 70 3.74 17.80 -5.96
N ASP A 71 3.13 18.96 -5.83
CA ASP A 71 2.07 19.30 -4.89
C ASP A 71 0.99 20.13 -5.63
N ASP A 72 0.11 20.83 -4.91
CA ASP A 72 -0.92 21.72 -5.46
C ASP A 72 -0.70 23.19 -5.02
N GLY A 73 0.57 23.58 -4.83
CA GLY A 73 0.95 24.96 -4.47
C GLY A 73 1.28 25.17 -3.00
N GLU A 74 1.30 24.13 -2.17
CA GLU A 74 1.66 24.21 -0.75
C GLU A 74 3.15 24.48 -0.49
N GLY A 75 4.02 24.35 -1.52
CA GLY A 75 5.48 24.51 -1.39
C GLY A 75 6.19 23.28 -0.82
N LEU A 76 5.51 22.14 -0.77
CA LEU A 76 6.03 20.84 -0.34
C LEU A 76 6.94 20.22 -1.40
N ALA A 77 6.64 20.41 -2.69
CA ALA A 77 7.37 19.79 -3.80
C ALA A 77 8.85 20.19 -3.82
N GLU A 78 9.15 21.48 -3.64
CA GLU A 78 10.53 21.98 -3.62
C GLU A 78 11.30 21.49 -2.39
N ARG A 79 10.65 21.43 -1.22
CA ARG A 79 11.21 20.84 0.01
C ARG A 79 11.52 19.37 -0.18
N ALA A 80 10.61 18.62 -0.81
CA ALA A 80 10.81 17.21 -1.13
C ALA A 80 11.95 17.00 -2.13
N ALA A 81 12.05 17.84 -3.15
CA ALA A 81 13.12 17.75 -4.15
C ALA A 81 14.52 17.97 -3.53
N ARG A 82 14.64 18.94 -2.61
CA ARG A 82 15.85 19.14 -1.80
C ARG A 82 16.18 17.91 -0.96
N ARG A 83 15.21 17.41 -0.21
CA ARG A 83 15.38 16.24 0.67
C ARG A 83 15.77 14.99 -0.13
N LEU A 84 15.16 14.74 -1.29
CA LEU A 84 15.59 13.66 -2.19
C LEU A 84 17.02 13.86 -2.69
N SER A 85 17.42 15.08 -3.04
CA SER A 85 18.81 15.36 -3.41
C SER A 85 19.80 15.09 -2.28
N GLU A 86 19.46 15.47 -1.05
CA GLU A 86 20.26 15.21 0.16
C GLU A 86 20.35 13.71 0.46
N LEU A 87 19.30 12.95 0.15
CA LEU A 87 19.31 11.48 0.18
C LEU A 87 20.12 10.86 -0.95
N GLY A 88 20.64 11.65 -1.90
CA GLY A 88 21.49 11.19 -3.00
C GLY A 88 20.75 10.86 -4.30
N TYR A 89 19.48 11.23 -4.45
CA TYR A 89 18.81 11.14 -5.76
C TYR A 89 19.36 12.19 -6.73
N THR A 90 19.75 11.77 -7.93
CA THR A 90 20.48 12.62 -8.88
C THR A 90 19.61 13.15 -10.03
N ASP A 91 18.50 12.48 -10.36
CA ASP A 91 17.52 12.96 -11.34
C ASP A 91 16.18 13.30 -10.68
N VAL A 92 16.15 14.44 -9.99
CA VAL A 92 14.93 14.98 -9.37
C VAL A 92 14.48 16.22 -10.12
N ALA A 93 13.18 16.28 -10.44
CA ALA A 93 12.53 17.39 -11.12
C ALA A 93 11.20 17.76 -10.44
N LEU A 94 10.77 19.00 -10.64
CA LEU A 94 9.44 19.49 -10.27
C LEU A 94 8.48 19.31 -11.46
N LEU A 95 7.22 18.95 -11.19
CA LEU A 95 6.17 18.98 -12.20
C LEU A 95 5.80 20.44 -12.52
N GLU A 96 5.82 20.80 -13.80
CA GLU A 96 5.43 22.13 -14.28
C GLU A 96 4.00 22.48 -13.82
N GLY A 97 3.86 23.55 -13.03
CA GLY A 97 2.57 24.00 -12.50
C GLY A 97 1.93 23.09 -11.45
N GLY A 98 2.62 22.05 -10.98
CA GLY A 98 2.07 21.10 -10.01
C GLY A 98 0.80 20.39 -10.50
N LEU A 99 -0.11 20.08 -9.58
CA LEU A 99 -1.38 19.44 -9.91
C LEU A 99 -2.28 20.32 -10.79
N GLN A 100 -2.28 21.65 -10.59
CA GLN A 100 -3.00 22.58 -11.48
C GLN A 100 -2.46 22.52 -12.90
N GLY A 101 -1.13 22.53 -13.07
CA GLY A 101 -0.49 22.42 -14.38
C GLY A 101 -0.83 21.12 -15.11
N TRP A 102 -0.92 19.99 -14.38
CA TRP A 102 -1.43 18.73 -14.94
C TRP A 102 -2.85 18.87 -15.49
N ARG A 103 -3.75 19.50 -14.71
CA ARG A 103 -5.16 19.72 -15.07
C ARG A 103 -5.29 20.63 -16.29
N GLU A 104 -4.59 21.77 -16.28
CA GLU A 104 -4.62 22.78 -17.34
C GLU A 104 -4.05 22.24 -18.66
N ALA A 105 -3.07 21.34 -18.59
CA ALA A 105 -2.52 20.64 -19.75
C ALA A 105 -3.46 19.56 -20.32
N GLY A 106 -4.64 19.34 -19.72
CA GLY A 106 -5.63 18.35 -20.14
C GLY A 106 -5.34 16.93 -19.63
N GLY A 107 -4.50 16.78 -18.61
CA GLY A 107 -4.24 15.49 -17.98
C GLY A 107 -5.43 15.03 -17.15
N GLU A 108 -5.81 13.75 -17.30
CA GLU A 108 -6.87 13.14 -16.49
C GLU A 108 -6.46 13.07 -15.02
N LEU A 109 -7.41 13.30 -14.12
CA LEU A 109 -7.22 13.25 -12.68
C LEU A 109 -8.20 12.29 -12.05
N PHE A 110 -7.70 11.52 -11.09
CA PHE A 110 -8.41 10.47 -10.39
C PHE A 110 -8.53 10.82 -8.92
N GLN A 111 -9.49 10.19 -8.25
CA GLN A 111 -9.71 10.26 -6.81
C GLN A 111 -9.49 8.87 -6.21
N ASP A 112 -9.51 8.78 -4.89
CA ASP A 112 -9.20 7.58 -4.10
C ASP A 112 -7.69 7.21 -4.17
N VAL A 113 -7.33 6.00 -3.73
CA VAL A 113 -5.97 5.47 -3.70
C VAL A 113 -5.91 4.16 -4.49
N ASN A 114 -4.70 3.79 -4.92
CA ASN A 114 -4.43 2.57 -5.69
C ASN A 114 -5.26 2.48 -6.98
N VAL A 115 -5.51 3.62 -7.60
CA VAL A 115 -6.38 3.77 -8.77
C VAL A 115 -5.97 2.86 -9.93
N PRO A 116 -4.68 2.70 -10.29
CA PRO A 116 -4.30 1.76 -11.36
C PRO A 116 -4.85 0.36 -11.16
N SER A 117 -4.73 -0.17 -9.94
CA SER A 117 -5.18 -1.52 -9.58
C SER A 117 -6.70 -1.63 -9.58
N LYS A 118 -7.39 -0.62 -9.04
CA LYS A 118 -8.87 -0.59 -8.99
C LYS A 118 -9.48 -0.45 -10.39
N ALA A 119 -8.98 0.48 -11.18
CA ALA A 119 -9.41 0.71 -12.55
C ALA A 119 -9.13 -0.51 -13.44
N PHE A 120 -8.00 -1.19 -13.22
CA PHE A 120 -7.72 -2.45 -13.89
C PHE A 120 -8.71 -3.56 -13.49
N GLY A 121 -9.10 -3.66 -12.22
CA GLY A 121 -10.15 -4.59 -11.79
C GLY A 121 -11.48 -4.36 -12.53
N GLU A 122 -11.89 -3.10 -12.70
CA GLU A 122 -13.11 -2.76 -13.45
C GLU A 122 -12.97 -3.07 -14.96
N LEU A 123 -11.78 -2.86 -15.53
CA LEU A 123 -11.48 -3.27 -16.92
C LEU A 123 -11.61 -4.79 -17.08
N VAL A 124 -11.13 -5.59 -16.11
CA VAL A 124 -11.26 -7.05 -16.14
C VAL A 124 -12.73 -7.48 -16.16
N GLU A 125 -13.58 -6.92 -15.29
CA GLU A 125 -15.01 -7.25 -15.29
C GLU A 125 -15.69 -6.83 -16.60
N SER A 126 -15.34 -5.65 -17.13
CA SER A 126 -15.88 -5.13 -18.40
C SER A 126 -15.58 -6.05 -19.59
N GLU A 127 -14.33 -6.52 -19.72
CA GLU A 127 -13.87 -7.33 -20.85
C GLU A 127 -14.23 -8.82 -20.73
N ARG A 128 -14.13 -9.38 -19.51
CA ARG A 128 -14.32 -10.82 -19.27
C ARG A 128 -15.70 -11.18 -18.76
N HIS A 129 -16.53 -10.19 -18.45
CA HIS A 129 -17.85 -10.37 -17.84
C HIS A 129 -17.78 -11.29 -16.62
N THR A 130 -16.80 -11.04 -15.73
CA THR A 130 -16.55 -11.87 -14.55
C THR A 130 -17.85 -12.09 -13.78
N PRO A 131 -18.31 -13.35 -13.58
CA PRO A 131 -19.61 -13.62 -12.98
C PRO A 131 -19.72 -13.00 -11.58
N SER A 132 -20.88 -12.40 -11.27
CA SER A 132 -21.14 -11.84 -9.94
C SER A 132 -22.56 -12.10 -9.45
N LEU A 133 -22.71 -12.28 -8.13
CA LEU A 133 -23.99 -12.46 -7.45
C LEU A 133 -24.26 -11.26 -6.53
N GLY A 134 -25.50 -10.79 -6.49
CA GLY A 134 -25.92 -9.74 -5.56
C GLY A 134 -26.00 -10.24 -4.13
N ALA A 135 -25.84 -9.34 -3.16
CA ALA A 135 -25.87 -9.68 -1.74
C ALA A 135 -27.15 -10.43 -1.29
N PRO A 136 -28.38 -10.07 -1.73
CA PRO A 136 -29.59 -10.86 -1.45
C PRO A 136 -29.54 -12.30 -1.98
N GLN A 137 -28.92 -12.52 -3.16
CA GLN A 137 -28.80 -13.85 -3.74
C GLN A 137 -27.82 -14.71 -2.94
N VAL A 138 -26.71 -14.13 -2.49
CA VAL A 138 -25.73 -14.85 -1.67
C VAL A 138 -26.29 -15.16 -0.29
N LEU A 139 -27.00 -14.22 0.34
CA LEU A 139 -27.69 -14.49 1.62
C LEU A 139 -28.69 -15.65 1.47
N ALA A 140 -29.51 -15.66 0.42
CA ALA A 140 -30.45 -16.77 0.18
C ALA A 140 -29.74 -18.12 0.00
N LEU A 141 -28.56 -18.16 -0.65
CA LEU A 141 -27.76 -19.39 -0.74
C LEU A 141 -27.28 -19.87 0.63
N LEU A 142 -26.87 -18.95 1.51
CA LEU A 142 -26.44 -19.28 2.87
C LEU A 142 -27.61 -19.73 3.74
N ASP A 143 -28.75 -19.05 3.68
CA ASP A 143 -29.96 -19.37 4.45
C ASP A 143 -30.58 -20.72 4.05
N HIS A 144 -30.42 -21.11 2.79
CA HIS A 144 -30.85 -22.43 2.28
C HIS A 144 -29.78 -23.51 2.40
N GLU A 145 -28.66 -23.23 3.08
CA GLU A 145 -27.54 -24.17 3.26
C GLU A 145 -27.07 -24.80 1.92
N ALA A 146 -27.08 -23.99 0.85
CA ALA A 146 -26.60 -24.44 -0.46
C ALA A 146 -25.11 -24.83 -0.39
N ASP A 147 -24.67 -25.72 -1.27
CA ASP A 147 -23.27 -26.15 -1.39
C ASP A 147 -22.39 -25.02 -1.97
N VAL A 148 -22.00 -24.09 -1.09
CA VAL A 148 -21.24 -22.88 -1.41
C VAL A 148 -20.11 -22.66 -0.41
N VAL A 149 -19.00 -22.09 -0.89
CA VAL A 149 -17.94 -21.52 -0.04
C VAL A 149 -17.76 -20.05 -0.37
N VAL A 150 -17.66 -19.20 0.66
CA VAL A 150 -17.38 -17.77 0.51
C VAL A 150 -15.95 -17.48 0.96
N LEU A 151 -15.11 -16.99 0.04
CA LEU A 151 -13.68 -16.75 0.25
C LEU A 151 -13.39 -15.25 0.25
N ASP A 152 -12.86 -14.72 1.36
CA ASP A 152 -12.51 -13.30 1.47
C ASP A 152 -11.06 -13.06 1.02
N ALA A 153 -10.91 -12.29 -0.06
CA ALA A 153 -9.63 -12.04 -0.73
C ALA A 153 -8.78 -10.91 -0.11
N ARG A 154 -9.25 -10.29 0.97
CA ARG A 154 -8.54 -9.19 1.65
C ARG A 154 -7.44 -9.67 2.58
N ARG A 155 -6.72 -8.73 3.20
CA ARG A 155 -5.83 -9.05 4.33
C ARG A 155 -6.64 -9.59 5.50
N PHE A 156 -5.99 -10.39 6.34
CA PHE A 156 -6.67 -11.00 7.48
C PHE A 156 -7.17 -9.97 8.51
N ASP A 157 -6.45 -8.86 8.73
CA ASP A 157 -6.89 -7.79 9.62
C ASP A 157 -8.17 -7.11 9.13
N GLU A 158 -8.32 -6.91 7.82
CA GLU A 158 -9.55 -6.40 7.20
C GLU A 158 -10.71 -7.39 7.39
N TYR A 159 -10.45 -8.69 7.21
CA TYR A 159 -11.44 -9.76 7.45
C TYR A 159 -11.90 -9.83 8.90
N GLN A 160 -10.99 -9.65 9.86
CA GLN A 160 -11.33 -9.62 11.28
C GLN A 160 -12.17 -8.40 11.66
N THR A 161 -11.93 -7.27 11.01
CA THR A 161 -12.70 -6.04 11.25
C THR A 161 -14.18 -6.26 10.93
N MET A 162 -14.47 -6.85 9.77
CA MET A 162 -15.80 -7.28 9.36
C MET A 162 -15.72 -8.29 8.21
N ASN A 163 -16.65 -9.23 8.12
CA ASN A 163 -16.70 -10.23 7.05
C ASN A 163 -18.12 -10.71 6.77
N ILE A 164 -18.28 -11.41 5.65
CA ILE A 164 -19.54 -12.07 5.29
C ILE A 164 -19.75 -13.27 6.24
N PRO A 165 -20.92 -13.43 6.87
CA PRO A 165 -21.20 -14.59 7.72
C PRO A 165 -20.89 -15.89 6.98
N GLY A 166 -20.23 -16.85 7.64
CA GLY A 166 -19.85 -18.10 6.97
C GLY A 166 -18.46 -18.09 6.33
N SER A 167 -17.99 -16.93 5.84
CA SER A 167 -16.82 -16.85 4.97
C SER A 167 -15.48 -17.26 5.62
N ILE A 168 -14.50 -17.59 4.77
CA ILE A 168 -13.14 -18.01 5.13
C ILE A 168 -12.16 -16.98 4.56
N SER A 169 -11.21 -16.51 5.37
CA SER A 169 -10.14 -15.65 4.85
C SER A 169 -9.19 -16.44 3.96
N VAL A 170 -9.05 -16.00 2.70
CA VAL A 170 -8.13 -16.54 1.68
C VAL A 170 -7.60 -15.37 0.85
N PRO A 171 -6.54 -14.66 1.30
CA PRO A 171 -5.99 -13.50 0.59
C PRO A 171 -5.74 -13.79 -0.89
N GLY A 172 -5.94 -12.79 -1.76
CA GLY A 172 -6.12 -13.02 -3.21
C GLY A 172 -5.14 -13.98 -3.90
N ALA A 173 -3.84 -13.90 -3.60
CA ALA A 173 -2.83 -14.80 -4.20
C ALA A 173 -2.95 -16.27 -3.75
N GLU A 174 -3.53 -16.52 -2.58
CA GLU A 174 -3.77 -17.86 -2.03
C GLU A 174 -4.94 -18.56 -2.73
N LEU A 175 -5.86 -17.84 -3.39
CA LEU A 175 -7.11 -18.41 -3.90
C LEU A 175 -6.88 -19.64 -4.80
N VAL A 176 -6.03 -19.53 -5.81
CA VAL A 176 -5.77 -20.65 -6.75
C VAL A 176 -5.06 -21.82 -6.06
N LEU A 177 -4.23 -21.53 -5.06
CA LEU A 177 -3.49 -22.54 -4.29
C LEU A 177 -4.44 -23.32 -3.36
N ARG A 178 -5.42 -22.65 -2.76
CA ARG A 178 -6.27 -23.24 -1.70
C ARG A 178 -7.64 -23.71 -2.17
N ALA A 179 -8.17 -23.16 -3.27
CA ALA A 179 -9.57 -23.38 -3.68
C ALA A 179 -9.95 -24.85 -3.85
N ARG A 180 -9.10 -25.69 -4.44
CA ARG A 180 -9.38 -27.12 -4.66
C ARG A 180 -9.51 -27.92 -3.36
N GLN A 181 -8.85 -27.48 -2.29
CA GLN A 181 -8.96 -28.10 -0.96
C GLN A 181 -10.17 -27.58 -0.19
N LEU A 182 -10.54 -26.32 -0.39
CA LEU A 182 -11.70 -25.69 0.25
C LEU A 182 -13.04 -26.08 -0.42
N ALA A 183 -13.02 -26.38 -1.72
CA ALA A 183 -14.18 -26.81 -2.50
C ALA A 183 -13.84 -28.02 -3.39
N PRO A 184 -13.57 -29.20 -2.79
CA PRO A 184 -13.12 -30.39 -3.52
C PRO A 184 -14.20 -30.99 -4.44
N ASN A 185 -15.48 -30.76 -4.14
CA ASN A 185 -16.57 -31.14 -5.02
C ASN A 185 -16.68 -30.11 -6.16
N PRO A 186 -16.57 -30.50 -7.44
CA PRO A 186 -16.66 -29.57 -8.57
C PRO A 186 -18.02 -28.89 -8.70
N SER A 187 -19.06 -29.40 -8.05
CA SER A 187 -20.38 -28.75 -8.01
C SER A 187 -20.50 -27.67 -6.93
N THR A 188 -19.61 -27.65 -5.92
CA THR A 188 -19.58 -26.61 -4.88
C THR A 188 -19.30 -25.26 -5.53
N ARG A 189 -20.15 -24.27 -5.27
CA ARG A 189 -19.94 -22.91 -5.79
C ARG A 189 -18.93 -22.15 -4.96
N ILE A 190 -17.96 -21.53 -5.63
CA ILE A 190 -17.00 -20.64 -5.00
C ILE A 190 -17.45 -19.20 -5.20
N ILE A 191 -17.66 -18.47 -4.11
CA ILE A 191 -17.97 -17.05 -4.11
C ILE A 191 -16.79 -16.30 -3.52
N VAL A 192 -16.17 -15.38 -4.28
CA VAL A 192 -15.08 -14.55 -3.78
C VAL A 192 -15.60 -13.18 -3.36
N ASN A 193 -15.31 -12.72 -2.15
CA ASN A 193 -15.64 -11.37 -1.70
C ASN A 193 -14.41 -10.53 -1.37
N CYS A 194 -14.63 -9.21 -1.33
CA CYS A 194 -13.76 -8.27 -0.65
C CYS A 194 -14.63 -7.21 0.04
N ALA A 195 -14.10 -6.01 0.27
CA ALA A 195 -14.87 -4.91 0.87
C ALA A 195 -15.75 -4.19 -0.17
N GLY A 196 -15.17 -3.88 -1.33
CA GLY A 196 -15.84 -3.30 -2.49
C GLY A 196 -15.88 -4.29 -3.65
N ARG A 197 -15.17 -4.00 -4.75
CA ARG A 197 -15.26 -4.76 -6.01
C ARG A 197 -13.93 -5.35 -6.50
N THR A 198 -12.84 -4.59 -6.42
CA THR A 198 -11.57 -4.94 -7.10
C THR A 198 -11.05 -6.35 -6.78
N ARG A 199 -10.80 -6.65 -5.51
CA ARG A 199 -10.19 -7.93 -5.09
C ARG A 199 -11.11 -9.13 -5.32
N SER A 200 -12.43 -8.96 -5.29
CA SER A 200 -13.37 -10.04 -5.60
C SER A 200 -13.42 -10.34 -7.10
N ILE A 201 -13.39 -9.30 -7.96
CA ILE A 201 -13.28 -9.48 -9.41
C ILE A 201 -11.97 -10.20 -9.76
N ILE A 202 -10.83 -9.66 -9.30
CA ILE A 202 -9.51 -10.24 -9.55
C ILE A 202 -9.42 -11.68 -9.01
N GLY A 203 -9.93 -11.93 -7.80
CA GLY A 203 -9.92 -13.25 -7.20
C GLY A 203 -10.82 -14.26 -7.93
N ALA A 204 -12.04 -13.89 -8.30
CA ALA A 204 -12.93 -14.74 -9.08
C ALA A 204 -12.35 -15.05 -10.47
N GLN A 205 -11.84 -14.01 -11.16
CA GLN A 205 -11.22 -14.19 -12.46
C GLN A 205 -9.91 -14.97 -12.39
N SER A 206 -9.18 -14.94 -11.26
CA SER A 206 -8.00 -15.77 -11.03
C SER A 206 -8.35 -17.26 -11.05
N LEU A 207 -9.42 -17.64 -10.35
CA LEU A 207 -9.91 -19.02 -10.30
C LEU A 207 -10.42 -19.47 -11.68
N ILE A 208 -11.15 -18.60 -12.39
CA ILE A 208 -11.64 -18.87 -13.74
C ILE A 208 -10.49 -19.03 -14.73
N ASN A 209 -9.50 -18.13 -14.69
CA ASN A 209 -8.32 -18.22 -15.55
C ASN A 209 -7.51 -19.50 -15.25
N ALA A 210 -7.40 -19.90 -13.98
CA ALA A 210 -6.75 -21.14 -13.56
C ALA A 210 -7.59 -22.41 -13.85
N GLY A 211 -8.79 -22.27 -14.42
CA GLY A 211 -9.61 -23.40 -14.85
C GLY A 211 -10.05 -24.32 -13.71
N VAL A 212 -10.36 -23.76 -12.53
CA VAL A 212 -10.99 -24.58 -11.48
C VAL A 212 -12.34 -25.12 -11.99
N PRO A 213 -12.71 -26.37 -11.66
CA PRO A 213 -13.93 -26.99 -12.20
C PRO A 213 -15.21 -26.42 -11.59
N ASN A 214 -15.09 -25.74 -10.45
CA ASN A 214 -16.20 -25.16 -9.70
C ASN A 214 -16.88 -24.00 -10.44
N PRO A 215 -18.20 -23.81 -10.29
CA PRO A 215 -18.82 -22.54 -10.66
C PRO A 215 -18.29 -21.43 -9.74
N VAL A 216 -17.70 -20.39 -10.33
CA VAL A 216 -17.11 -19.25 -9.60
C VAL A 216 -17.91 -17.98 -9.85
N ALA A 217 -18.12 -17.18 -8.80
CA ALA A 217 -18.62 -15.82 -8.90
C ALA A 217 -17.97 -14.88 -7.87
N ALA A 218 -17.94 -13.58 -8.16
CA ALA A 218 -17.68 -12.55 -7.16
C ALA A 218 -18.97 -12.22 -6.37
N LEU A 219 -18.85 -11.90 -5.08
CA LEU A 219 -19.91 -11.17 -4.37
C LEU A 219 -19.89 -9.72 -4.84
N ARG A 220 -20.94 -9.30 -5.55
CA ARG A 220 -21.06 -7.95 -6.09
C ARG A 220 -21.04 -6.93 -4.96
N ASN A 221 -20.08 -6.01 -5.04
CA ASN A 221 -19.85 -4.91 -4.10
C ASN A 221 -19.46 -5.34 -2.67
N GLY A 222 -19.13 -6.62 -2.45
CA GLY A 222 -18.50 -7.07 -1.21
C GLY A 222 -19.28 -6.77 0.07
N THR A 223 -18.55 -6.50 1.16
CA THR A 223 -19.15 -6.12 2.45
C THR A 223 -19.91 -4.80 2.39
N ILE A 224 -19.50 -3.86 1.53
CA ILE A 224 -20.27 -2.63 1.27
C ILE A 224 -21.66 -2.99 0.72
N GLY A 225 -21.74 -3.83 -0.32
CA GLY A 225 -22.99 -4.28 -0.90
C GLY A 225 -23.87 -5.02 0.09
N TRP A 226 -23.27 -5.83 0.97
CA TRP A 226 -23.94 -6.52 2.07
C TRP A 226 -24.60 -5.53 3.05
N THR A 227 -23.84 -4.54 3.53
CA THR A 227 -24.36 -3.48 4.42
C THR A 227 -25.42 -2.61 3.74
N LEU A 228 -25.22 -2.27 2.46
CA LEU A 228 -26.19 -1.49 1.69
C LEU A 228 -27.51 -2.25 1.50
N ALA A 229 -27.46 -3.58 1.37
CA ALA A 229 -28.63 -4.46 1.33
C ALA A 229 -29.32 -4.66 2.70
N GLY A 230 -28.81 -4.03 3.77
CA GLY A 230 -29.37 -4.15 5.12
C GLY A 230 -29.05 -5.49 5.80
N GLN A 231 -28.05 -6.21 5.30
CA GLN A 231 -27.67 -7.53 5.81
C GLN A 231 -26.58 -7.40 6.88
N ALA A 232 -26.61 -8.28 7.88
CA ALA A 232 -25.67 -8.24 8.99
C ALA A 232 -24.30 -8.84 8.61
N LEU A 233 -23.24 -8.10 8.90
CA LEU A 233 -21.86 -8.60 8.81
C LEU A 233 -21.51 -9.37 10.10
N ALA A 234 -20.55 -10.29 9.99
CA ALA A 234 -19.89 -10.88 11.14
C ALA A 234 -18.59 -10.12 11.46
N HIS A 235 -18.10 -10.21 12.69
CA HIS A 235 -16.91 -9.50 13.19
C HIS A 235 -16.02 -10.45 14.00
N GLY A 236 -14.71 -10.19 14.02
CA GLY A 236 -13.76 -10.94 14.84
C GLY A 236 -13.56 -12.41 14.44
N SER A 237 -13.99 -12.82 13.24
CA SER A 237 -13.85 -14.20 12.78
C SER A 237 -12.38 -14.61 12.64
N SER A 238 -12.09 -15.87 12.95
CA SER A 238 -10.75 -16.47 12.83
C SER A 238 -10.65 -17.54 11.74
N ARG A 239 -11.68 -17.74 10.92
CA ARG A 239 -11.67 -18.75 9.85
C ARG A 239 -10.65 -18.39 8.77
N ARG A 240 -9.71 -19.28 8.52
CA ARG A 240 -8.63 -19.16 7.53
C ARG A 240 -8.47 -20.47 6.77
N PHE A 241 -7.80 -20.42 5.63
CA PHE A 241 -7.31 -21.61 4.93
C PHE A 241 -6.32 -22.41 5.79
N ASP A 242 -6.18 -23.71 5.51
CA ASP A 242 -5.13 -24.55 6.08
C ASP A 242 -3.78 -24.20 5.42
N PRO A 243 -2.72 -23.88 6.20
CA PRO A 243 -1.40 -23.62 5.64
C PRO A 243 -0.82 -24.81 4.89
N ILE A 244 -1.23 -26.04 5.21
CA ILE A 244 -0.80 -27.26 4.53
C ILE A 244 -1.75 -27.54 3.36
N VAL A 245 -1.17 -27.73 2.17
CA VAL A 245 -1.89 -28.16 0.97
C VAL A 245 -1.34 -29.49 0.51
N ASP A 246 -2.23 -30.40 0.14
CA ASP A 246 -1.86 -31.68 -0.48
C ASP A 246 -0.99 -31.45 -1.73
N ASP A 247 0.11 -32.21 -1.85
CA ASP A 247 1.07 -32.01 -2.94
C ASP A 247 0.46 -32.24 -4.32
N THR A 248 -0.51 -33.15 -4.45
CA THR A 248 -1.21 -33.39 -5.72
C THR A 248 -2.04 -32.17 -6.10
N LEU A 249 -2.76 -31.59 -5.14
CA LEU A 249 -3.54 -30.36 -5.35
C LEU A 249 -2.64 -29.16 -5.65
N ARG A 250 -1.52 -29.04 -4.93
CA ARG A 250 -0.53 -27.98 -5.14
C ARG A 250 0.07 -28.04 -6.54
N LEU A 251 0.51 -29.23 -6.99
CA LEU A 251 1.08 -29.42 -8.33
C LEU A 251 0.06 -29.10 -9.44
N ALA A 252 -1.19 -29.58 -9.31
CA ALA A 252 -2.24 -29.24 -10.26
C ALA A 252 -2.55 -27.73 -10.31
N ALA A 253 -2.51 -27.06 -9.16
CA ALA A 253 -2.64 -25.60 -9.09
C ALA A 253 -1.44 -24.89 -9.72
N ALA A 254 -0.21 -25.38 -9.53
CA ALA A 254 1.00 -24.82 -10.09
C ALA A 254 1.02 -24.92 -11.62
N ASP A 255 0.62 -26.06 -12.18
CA ASP A 255 0.49 -26.25 -13.63
C ASP A 255 -0.54 -25.27 -14.22
N SER A 256 -1.70 -25.14 -13.54
CA SER A 256 -2.74 -24.19 -13.94
C SER A 256 -2.23 -22.75 -13.92
N ALA A 257 -1.59 -22.35 -12.81
CA ALA A 257 -1.06 -21.00 -12.61
C ALA A 257 0.04 -20.66 -13.61
N ARG A 258 0.93 -21.63 -13.92
CA ARG A 258 1.95 -21.48 -14.96
C ARG A 258 1.31 -21.22 -16.32
N GLY A 259 0.26 -21.97 -16.68
CA GLY A 259 -0.50 -21.72 -17.91
C GLY A 259 -1.17 -20.33 -17.96
N VAL A 260 -1.60 -19.77 -16.82
CA VAL A 260 -2.07 -18.38 -16.74
C VAL A 260 -0.93 -17.38 -16.97
N ALA A 261 0.21 -17.59 -16.31
CA ALA A 261 1.38 -16.73 -16.43
C ALA A 261 1.93 -16.70 -17.86
N ASP A 262 2.01 -17.86 -18.52
CA ASP A 262 2.48 -17.96 -19.91
C ASP A 262 1.53 -17.24 -20.89
N ARG A 263 0.20 -17.36 -20.71
CA ARG A 263 -0.79 -16.60 -21.51
C ARG A 263 -0.68 -15.09 -21.29
N ALA A 264 -0.37 -14.66 -20.06
CA ALA A 264 -0.06 -13.26 -19.74
C ALA A 264 1.34 -12.82 -20.19
N THR A 265 2.09 -13.68 -20.88
CA THR A 265 3.47 -13.45 -21.34
C THR A 265 4.42 -13.03 -20.21
N VAL A 266 4.26 -13.64 -19.03
CA VAL A 266 5.15 -13.43 -17.88
C VAL A 266 6.53 -14.00 -18.21
N SER A 267 7.57 -13.22 -17.94
CA SER A 267 8.95 -13.65 -18.18
C SER A 267 9.48 -14.56 -17.06
N ARG A 268 10.53 -15.33 -17.35
CA ARG A 268 11.19 -16.22 -16.39
C ARG A 268 12.60 -15.70 -16.10
N THR A 269 13.10 -15.99 -14.90
CA THR A 269 14.48 -15.67 -14.50
C THR A 269 15.01 -16.71 -13.53
N SER A 270 16.33 -16.79 -13.36
CA SER A 270 16.96 -17.49 -12.24
C SER A 270 17.19 -16.57 -11.03
N ARG A 271 17.46 -17.16 -9.85
CA ARG A 271 17.86 -16.41 -8.65
C ARG A 271 19.14 -15.60 -8.87
N ASP A 272 20.11 -16.19 -9.56
CA ASP A 272 21.41 -15.56 -9.80
C ASP A 272 21.30 -14.37 -10.77
N GLU A 273 20.46 -14.48 -11.80
CA GLU A 273 20.13 -13.34 -12.67
C GLU A 273 19.37 -12.25 -11.93
N ALA A 274 18.40 -12.61 -11.08
CA ALA A 274 17.66 -11.64 -10.27
C ALA A 274 18.59 -10.86 -9.32
N ARG A 275 19.58 -11.53 -8.71
CA ARG A 275 20.63 -10.88 -7.92
C ARG A 275 21.49 -9.96 -8.79
N ARG A 276 21.99 -10.47 -9.91
CA ARG A 276 22.86 -9.72 -10.82
C ARG A 276 22.20 -8.43 -11.33
N TRP A 277 20.94 -8.48 -11.77
CA TRP A 277 20.22 -7.29 -12.23
C TRP A 277 20.01 -6.26 -11.11
N ALA A 278 19.79 -6.71 -9.87
CA ALA A 278 19.68 -5.81 -8.73
C ALA A 278 21.02 -5.13 -8.38
N ASP A 279 22.15 -5.80 -8.61
CA ASP A 279 23.48 -5.27 -8.33
C ASP A 279 24.01 -4.33 -9.41
N GLU A 280 23.70 -4.59 -10.69
CA GLU A 280 24.09 -3.76 -11.83
C GLU A 280 23.47 -2.35 -11.81
N ALA A 281 22.28 -2.20 -11.18
CA ALA A 281 21.57 -0.94 -11.00
C ALA A 281 21.31 -0.10 -12.29
N VAL A 282 21.37 -0.74 -13.48
CA VAL A 282 21.08 -0.09 -14.78
C VAL A 282 19.59 0.24 -14.93
N ARG A 283 18.74 -0.53 -14.26
CA ARG A 283 17.28 -0.40 -14.21
C ARG A 283 16.83 -0.53 -12.76
N THR A 284 15.66 0.00 -12.45
CA THR A 284 15.00 -0.22 -11.16
C THR A 284 14.51 -1.66 -11.10
N VAL A 285 14.98 -2.42 -10.10
CA VAL A 285 14.58 -3.81 -9.87
C VAL A 285 13.93 -3.95 -8.50
N TYR A 286 12.67 -4.36 -8.49
CA TYR A 286 11.96 -4.79 -7.30
C TYR A 286 11.97 -6.31 -7.19
N ARG A 287 12.32 -6.84 -6.02
CA ARG A 287 12.32 -8.28 -5.73
C ARG A 287 11.36 -8.56 -4.58
N PHE A 288 10.27 -9.26 -4.88
CA PHE A 288 9.19 -9.49 -3.94
C PHE A 288 8.96 -10.97 -3.68
N ASP A 289 8.92 -11.33 -2.39
CA ASP A 289 8.36 -12.59 -1.93
C ASP A 289 6.85 -12.37 -1.75
N VAL A 290 6.05 -13.09 -2.52
CA VAL A 290 4.59 -12.88 -2.57
C VAL A 290 3.79 -13.78 -1.63
N ARG A 291 4.48 -14.55 -0.79
CA ARG A 291 3.89 -15.44 0.20
C ARG A 291 3.39 -14.65 1.42
N THR A 292 2.80 -15.35 2.38
CA THR A 292 2.33 -14.72 3.62
C THR A 292 3.49 -14.09 4.40
N PRO A 293 3.24 -13.03 5.20
CA PRO A 293 4.26 -12.45 6.06
C PRO A 293 4.91 -13.49 6.99
N GLU A 294 4.12 -14.44 7.50
CA GLU A 294 4.60 -15.50 8.38
C GLU A 294 5.58 -16.44 7.67
N GLU A 295 5.31 -16.82 6.42
CA GLU A 295 6.23 -17.64 5.61
C GLU A 295 7.51 -16.87 5.26
N TYR A 296 7.41 -15.57 4.99
CA TYR A 296 8.57 -14.73 4.73
C TYR A 296 9.49 -14.63 5.95
N GLU A 297 8.93 -14.32 7.12
CA GLU A 297 9.72 -14.19 8.35
C GLU A 297 10.34 -15.54 8.79
N ALA A 298 9.66 -16.66 8.51
CA ALA A 298 10.18 -18.00 8.80
C ALA A 298 11.39 -18.37 7.92
N GLY A 299 11.46 -17.86 6.69
CA GLY A 299 12.54 -18.10 5.74
C GLY A 299 12.23 -17.55 4.35
N HIS A 300 13.09 -16.68 3.81
CA HIS A 300 12.92 -16.02 2.51
C HIS A 300 14.21 -15.97 1.68
N VAL A 301 14.04 -15.69 0.38
CA VAL A 301 15.16 -15.55 -0.56
C VAL A 301 15.93 -14.25 -0.26
N PRO A 302 17.26 -14.29 -0.09
CA PRO A 302 18.02 -13.10 0.26
C PRO A 302 17.81 -11.90 -0.68
N GLY A 303 17.54 -10.75 -0.08
CA GLY A 303 17.29 -9.50 -0.80
C GLY A 303 15.90 -9.36 -1.44
N PHE A 304 15.00 -10.33 -1.25
CA PHE A 304 13.58 -10.18 -1.56
C PHE A 304 12.86 -9.55 -0.36
N ARG A 305 11.89 -8.67 -0.63
CA ARG A 305 11.03 -8.06 0.40
C ARG A 305 9.66 -8.72 0.37
N ASN A 306 8.99 -8.86 1.52
CA ASN A 306 7.62 -9.36 1.53
C ASN A 306 6.66 -8.34 0.88
N ALA A 307 5.88 -8.82 -0.08
CA ALA A 307 4.74 -8.11 -0.66
C ALA A 307 3.67 -9.16 -1.02
N PRO A 308 2.80 -9.55 -0.07
CA PRO A 308 1.83 -10.62 -0.27
C PRO A 308 1.04 -10.41 -1.57
N GLY A 309 0.98 -11.42 -2.43
CA GLY A 309 0.66 -11.21 -3.85
C GLY A 309 -0.68 -10.51 -4.12
N GLY A 310 -1.71 -10.81 -3.33
CA GLY A 310 -3.01 -10.12 -3.42
C GLY A 310 -2.91 -8.61 -3.14
N GLN A 311 -2.07 -8.22 -2.17
CA GLN A 311 -1.82 -6.82 -1.86
C GLN A 311 -0.88 -6.16 -2.86
N LEU A 312 0.11 -6.89 -3.39
CA LEU A 312 0.95 -6.37 -4.47
C LEU A 312 0.13 -6.03 -5.73
N VAL A 313 -0.90 -6.81 -6.06
CA VAL A 313 -1.84 -6.49 -7.14
C VAL A 313 -2.76 -5.33 -6.77
N GLN A 314 -3.28 -5.30 -5.54
CA GLN A 314 -4.22 -4.27 -5.09
C GLN A 314 -3.59 -2.89 -4.88
N GLU A 315 -2.34 -2.83 -4.45
CA GLU A 315 -1.64 -1.62 -3.98
C GLU A 315 -0.30 -1.47 -4.71
N THR A 316 -0.26 -1.76 -6.02
CA THR A 316 0.98 -1.87 -6.81
C THR A 316 1.84 -0.60 -6.72
N ASP A 317 1.23 0.57 -6.69
CA ASP A 317 1.90 1.87 -6.55
C ASP A 317 2.58 2.06 -5.17
N MET A 318 2.12 1.36 -4.13
CA MET A 318 2.75 1.36 -2.81
C MET A 318 4.05 0.56 -2.80
N PHE A 319 4.12 -0.52 -3.59
CA PHE A 319 5.29 -1.40 -3.65
C PHE A 319 6.28 -1.01 -4.76
N ALA A 320 5.78 -0.65 -5.94
CA ALA A 320 6.56 -0.41 -7.15
C ALA A 320 6.10 0.88 -7.87
N PRO A 321 6.38 2.07 -7.30
CA PRO A 321 5.92 3.34 -7.88
C PRO A 321 6.68 3.76 -9.15
N VAL A 322 7.87 3.21 -9.42
CA VAL A 322 8.60 3.50 -10.67
C VAL A 322 7.92 2.78 -11.82
N ARG A 323 7.21 3.53 -12.68
CA ARG A 323 6.66 2.99 -13.93
C ARG A 323 7.80 2.66 -14.87
N GLY A 324 7.63 1.58 -15.63
CA GLY A 324 8.71 1.01 -16.44
C GLY A 324 9.75 0.23 -15.65
N ALA A 325 9.65 0.08 -14.32
CA ALA A 325 10.60 -0.77 -13.57
C ALA A 325 10.40 -2.28 -13.83
N ARG A 326 11.43 -3.05 -13.46
CA ARG A 326 11.38 -4.52 -13.45
C ARG A 326 10.91 -5.03 -12.09
N VAL A 327 9.94 -5.95 -12.10
CA VAL A 327 9.45 -6.65 -10.90
C VAL A 327 9.78 -8.14 -11.01
N ILE A 328 10.36 -8.70 -9.95
CA ILE A 328 10.74 -10.12 -9.87
C ILE A 328 10.05 -10.74 -8.67
N LEU A 329 9.30 -11.81 -8.89
CA LEU A 329 8.50 -12.48 -7.87
C LEU A 329 9.08 -13.84 -7.50
N ALA A 330 9.07 -14.15 -6.21
CA ALA A 330 9.43 -15.46 -5.67
C ALA A 330 8.27 -16.04 -4.83
N ASP A 331 8.09 -17.35 -4.97
CA ASP A 331 7.32 -18.20 -4.08
C ASP A 331 8.01 -19.58 -3.96
N ASN A 332 7.44 -20.50 -3.19
CA ASN A 332 7.93 -21.87 -3.02
C ASN A 332 6.90 -22.93 -3.42
N ASP A 333 5.84 -22.54 -4.12
CA ASP A 333 4.68 -23.38 -4.43
C ASP A 333 4.37 -23.45 -5.92
N GLY A 334 4.87 -22.49 -6.72
CA GLY A 334 4.63 -22.40 -8.15
C GLY A 334 3.26 -21.80 -8.52
N VAL A 335 2.47 -21.32 -7.55
CA VAL A 335 1.13 -20.77 -7.78
C VAL A 335 1.12 -19.27 -7.58
N ARG A 336 1.51 -18.80 -6.39
CA ARG A 336 1.28 -17.43 -5.94
C ARG A 336 2.03 -16.40 -6.78
N ALA A 337 3.30 -16.65 -7.10
CA ALA A 337 4.13 -15.80 -7.95
C ALA A 337 3.62 -15.81 -9.39
N ASN A 338 3.23 -16.96 -9.93
CA ASN A 338 2.69 -17.06 -11.29
C ASN A 338 1.36 -16.30 -11.44
N MET A 339 0.43 -16.48 -10.51
CA MET A 339 -0.85 -15.77 -10.53
C MET A 339 -0.67 -14.26 -10.33
N THR A 340 0.16 -13.86 -9.37
CA THR A 340 0.47 -12.44 -9.12
C THR A 340 1.13 -11.80 -10.35
N ALA A 341 2.13 -12.46 -10.93
CA ALA A 341 2.80 -11.96 -12.14
C ALA A 341 1.85 -11.85 -13.32
N SER A 342 0.90 -12.78 -13.48
CA SER A 342 -0.07 -12.70 -14.57
C SER A 342 -0.91 -11.42 -14.51
N TRP A 343 -1.25 -10.94 -13.33
CA TRP A 343 -1.97 -9.68 -13.14
C TRP A 343 -1.08 -8.46 -13.34
N LEU A 344 0.13 -8.47 -12.78
CA LEU A 344 1.09 -7.39 -13.00
C LEU A 344 1.41 -7.22 -14.50
N ALA A 345 1.58 -8.31 -15.24
CA ALA A 345 1.82 -8.29 -16.69
C ALA A 345 0.63 -7.72 -17.49
N GLN A 346 -0.60 -7.97 -17.03
CA GLN A 346 -1.82 -7.40 -17.59
C GLN A 346 -1.97 -5.91 -17.25
N MET A 347 -1.47 -5.49 -16.08
CA MET A 347 -1.30 -4.08 -15.70
C MET A 347 -0.06 -3.41 -16.32
N ASN A 348 0.50 -4.01 -17.37
CA ASN A 348 1.64 -3.48 -18.14
C ASN A 348 2.93 -3.28 -17.31
N VAL A 349 3.17 -4.15 -16.33
CA VAL A 349 4.43 -4.20 -15.55
C VAL A 349 5.39 -5.21 -16.19
N GLU A 350 6.67 -4.85 -16.33
CA GLU A 350 7.74 -5.76 -16.75
C GLU A 350 8.02 -6.75 -15.59
N VAL A 351 7.40 -7.93 -15.64
CA VAL A 351 7.40 -8.88 -14.51
C VAL A 351 8.01 -10.24 -14.85
N TYR A 352 8.78 -10.76 -13.90
CA TYR A 352 9.47 -12.04 -13.96
C TYR A 352 9.09 -12.90 -12.75
N VAL A 353 9.05 -14.22 -12.93
CA VAL A 353 9.00 -15.18 -11.83
C VAL A 353 10.31 -15.96 -11.78
N VAL A 354 10.84 -16.15 -10.57
CA VAL A 354 12.06 -16.92 -10.35
C VAL A 354 11.76 -18.41 -10.44
N ASP A 355 12.44 -19.11 -11.35
CA ASP A 355 12.39 -20.57 -11.47
C ASP A 355 13.48 -21.26 -10.65
N GLY A 356 13.23 -22.51 -10.30
CA GLY A 356 14.23 -23.41 -9.71
C GLY A 356 14.58 -23.13 -8.24
N LEU A 357 13.77 -22.33 -7.53
CA LEU A 357 13.95 -22.14 -6.10
C LEU A 357 13.64 -23.44 -5.34
N GLY A 358 14.59 -23.86 -4.50
CA GLY A 358 14.42 -24.95 -3.54
C GLY A 358 14.41 -24.44 -2.09
N ASN A 359 14.10 -25.32 -1.14
CA ASN A 359 14.02 -24.96 0.29
C ASN A 359 15.30 -24.28 0.83
N ALA A 360 16.47 -24.65 0.31
CA ALA A 360 17.75 -24.06 0.72
C ALA A 360 17.90 -22.57 0.33
N ASP A 361 17.13 -22.10 -0.66
CA ASP A 361 17.17 -20.71 -1.10
C ASP A 361 16.40 -19.78 -0.14
N PHE A 362 15.52 -20.33 0.69
CA PHE A 362 14.71 -19.62 1.70
C PHE A 362 15.42 -19.56 3.06
N GLY A 363 16.68 -19.12 3.04
CA GLY A 363 17.58 -19.18 4.20
C GLY A 363 17.59 -17.93 5.10
N GLU A 364 17.24 -16.75 4.58
CA GLU A 364 17.21 -15.50 5.37
C GLU A 364 15.93 -15.47 6.22
N LYS A 365 16.02 -15.05 7.49
CA LYS A 365 14.91 -15.09 8.45
C LYS A 365 14.65 -13.74 9.08
N GLY A 366 13.44 -13.55 9.58
CA GLY A 366 13.01 -12.33 10.26
C GLY A 366 12.43 -11.28 9.30
N PRO A 367 12.24 -10.03 9.80
CA PRO A 367 11.62 -8.97 9.02
C PRO A 367 12.54 -8.52 7.88
N ALA A 368 11.98 -7.78 6.93
CA ALA A 368 12.74 -7.29 5.79
C ALA A 368 13.92 -6.40 6.25
N PRO A 369 15.11 -6.55 5.66
CA PRO A 369 16.25 -5.74 6.03
C PRO A 369 16.01 -4.26 5.69
N THR A 370 16.77 -3.40 6.37
CA THR A 370 16.82 -1.97 6.06
C THR A 370 17.20 -1.77 4.59
N ALA A 371 16.58 -0.78 3.92
CA ALA A 371 16.93 -0.48 2.54
C ALA A 371 18.42 -0.13 2.40
N ARG A 372 19.06 -0.58 1.31
CA ARG A 372 20.51 -0.44 1.04
C ARG A 372 21.03 1.00 1.21
N HIS A 373 20.18 1.99 0.93
CA HIS A 373 20.53 3.41 1.01
C HIS A 373 19.64 4.16 2.02
N ALA A 374 19.09 3.49 3.02
CA ALA A 374 18.35 4.18 4.07
C ALA A 374 19.26 5.20 4.78
N PRO A 375 18.80 6.43 5.02
CA PRO A 375 19.58 7.41 5.76
C PRO A 375 19.73 6.98 7.21
N THR A 376 20.89 7.24 7.80
CA THR A 376 21.06 7.15 9.24
C THR A 376 20.18 8.21 9.91
N PRO A 377 19.29 7.85 10.86
CA PRO A 377 18.53 8.84 11.61
C PRO A 377 19.46 9.87 12.28
N PRO A 378 19.10 11.15 12.33
CA PRO A 378 19.93 12.17 12.98
C PRO A 378 20.26 11.83 14.43
N ALA A 379 21.48 12.18 14.85
CA ALA A 379 21.84 12.18 16.26
C ALA A 379 21.02 13.26 16.98
N VAL A 380 20.43 12.91 18.11
CA VAL A 380 19.47 13.75 18.85
C VAL A 380 19.70 13.57 20.35
N ASP A 381 19.36 14.59 21.13
CA ASP A 381 19.26 14.45 22.58
C ASP A 381 18.04 13.58 22.90
N GLU A 382 18.23 12.57 23.74
CA GLU A 382 17.17 11.64 24.14
C GLU A 382 16.69 11.89 25.56
N ILE A 383 15.42 11.55 25.81
CA ILE A 383 14.83 11.48 27.14
C ILE A 383 14.14 10.12 27.32
N THR A 384 14.31 9.49 28.48
CA THR A 384 13.61 8.23 28.79
C THR A 384 12.15 8.50 29.14
N PRO A 385 11.25 7.50 29.06
CA PRO A 385 9.87 7.65 29.53
C PRO A 385 9.76 8.16 30.96
N THR A 386 10.56 7.62 31.89
CA THR A 386 10.60 8.07 33.29
C THR A 386 11.15 9.49 33.42
N GLY A 387 12.14 9.87 32.62
CA GLY A 387 12.65 11.24 32.56
C GLY A 387 11.59 12.23 32.08
N LEU A 388 10.81 11.85 31.06
CA LEU A 388 9.70 12.66 30.56
C LEU A 388 8.60 12.82 31.61
N VAL A 389 8.26 11.77 32.37
CA VAL A 389 7.32 11.87 33.49
C VAL A 389 7.78 12.90 34.52
N ALA A 390 9.05 12.85 34.94
CA ALA A 390 9.60 13.83 35.88
C ALA A 390 9.56 15.26 35.31
N LEU A 391 9.87 15.40 34.02
CA LEU A 391 9.85 16.68 33.32
C LEU A 391 8.44 17.29 33.23
N LEU A 392 7.41 16.46 33.04
CA LEU A 392 6.01 16.89 32.96
C LEU A 392 5.39 17.27 34.32
N GLN A 393 6.12 17.10 35.44
CA GLN A 393 5.67 17.56 36.76
C GLN A 393 5.72 19.10 36.92
N SER A 394 6.39 19.79 36.01
CA SER A 394 6.48 21.26 35.96
C SER A 394 6.05 21.78 34.59
N PRO A 395 5.46 22.99 34.51
CA PRO A 395 5.18 23.62 33.22
C PRO A 395 6.49 23.90 32.46
N GLY A 396 6.42 24.10 31.14
CA GLY A 396 7.59 24.39 30.31
C GLY A 396 7.91 23.35 29.24
N THR A 397 7.15 22.25 29.13
CA THR A 397 7.40 21.18 28.15
C THR A 397 6.14 20.85 27.37
N ALA A 398 6.23 20.90 26.03
CA ALA A 398 5.21 20.36 25.13
C ALA A 398 5.68 19.04 24.50
N VAL A 399 4.80 18.04 24.48
CA VAL A 399 5.04 16.76 23.80
C VAL A 399 4.37 16.79 22.43
N LEU A 400 5.12 16.52 21.35
CA LEU A 400 4.58 16.43 19.98
C LEU A 400 4.64 14.99 19.50
N ASP A 401 3.51 14.45 19.03
CA ASP A 401 3.40 13.10 18.50
C ASP A 401 3.26 13.13 16.96
N PHE A 402 4.24 12.54 16.29
CA PHE A 402 4.34 12.39 14.84
C PHE A 402 3.88 11.01 14.36
N THR A 403 3.25 10.18 15.20
CA THR A 403 2.57 8.96 14.74
C THR A 403 1.39 9.32 13.81
N THR A 404 0.77 8.34 13.16
CA THR A 404 -0.45 8.62 12.36
C THR A 404 -1.59 9.08 13.27
N SER A 405 -2.49 9.93 12.77
CA SER A 405 -3.63 10.43 13.55
C SER A 405 -4.52 9.29 14.06
N ALA A 406 -4.66 8.21 13.28
CA ALA A 406 -5.36 7.01 13.72
C ALA A 406 -4.70 6.35 14.94
N ASN A 407 -3.36 6.27 14.97
CA ASN A 407 -2.63 5.73 16.11
C ASN A 407 -2.70 6.66 17.32
N TYR A 408 -2.57 7.98 17.10
CA TYR A 408 -2.73 8.98 18.15
C TYR A 408 -4.11 8.87 18.81
N VAL A 409 -5.19 8.91 18.02
CA VAL A 409 -6.56 8.77 18.52
C VAL A 409 -6.76 7.46 19.26
N LYS A 410 -6.14 6.36 18.78
CA LYS A 410 -6.21 5.07 19.47
C LYS A 410 -5.53 5.11 20.83
N ARG A 411 -4.33 5.70 20.94
CA ARG A 411 -3.56 5.84 22.18
C ARG A 411 -2.36 6.78 22.01
N HIS A 412 -2.15 7.68 22.97
CA HIS A 412 -1.02 8.62 22.98
C HIS A 412 -0.59 8.99 24.42
N ILE A 413 0.57 9.64 24.54
CA ILE A 413 1.07 10.16 25.82
C ILE A 413 0.15 11.29 26.31
N PRO A 414 -0.26 11.32 27.60
CA PRO A 414 -1.17 12.34 28.11
C PRO A 414 -0.70 13.77 27.80
N GLY A 415 -1.60 14.57 27.21
CA GLY A 415 -1.32 15.95 26.83
C GLY A 415 -0.42 16.15 25.60
N ALA A 416 -0.03 15.08 24.89
CA ALA A 416 0.70 15.21 23.63
C ALA A 416 -0.16 15.86 22.53
N TRP A 417 0.48 16.65 21.67
CA TRP A 417 -0.13 17.27 20.50
C TRP A 417 0.16 16.44 19.25
N PHE A 418 -0.88 16.07 18.50
CA PHE A 418 -0.71 15.47 17.18
C PHE A 418 -0.22 16.52 16.17
N VAL A 419 0.82 16.16 15.41
CA VAL A 419 1.47 17.03 14.41
C VAL A 419 1.79 16.26 13.12
N ILE A 420 1.46 16.84 11.97
CA ILE A 420 1.93 16.40 10.66
C ILE A 420 3.25 17.11 10.33
N ARG A 421 4.33 16.36 10.14
CA ARG A 421 5.68 16.91 9.93
C ARG A 421 5.76 17.81 8.69
N GLY A 422 5.10 17.46 7.59
CA GLY A 422 5.04 18.29 6.38
C GLY A 422 4.43 19.67 6.61
N GLN A 423 3.60 19.81 7.65
CA GLN A 423 2.88 21.03 8.04
C GLN A 423 3.43 21.66 9.33
N LEU A 424 4.69 21.38 9.69
CA LEU A 424 5.25 21.82 10.97
C LEU A 424 5.18 23.35 11.15
N ASP A 425 5.43 24.11 10.08
CA ASP A 425 5.34 25.57 10.09
C ASP A 425 3.94 26.07 10.51
N GLU A 426 2.88 25.48 9.94
CA GLU A 426 1.50 25.83 10.28
C GLU A 426 1.11 25.34 11.68
N ALA A 427 1.53 24.12 12.04
CA ALA A 427 1.25 23.53 13.34
C ALA A 427 1.82 24.38 14.48
N LEU A 428 2.99 24.99 14.29
CA LEU A 428 3.64 25.86 15.27
C LEU A 428 2.78 27.04 15.71
N HIS A 429 1.88 27.54 14.85
CA HIS A 429 0.94 28.62 15.23
C HIS A 429 -0.11 28.20 16.26
N LYS A 430 -0.35 26.89 16.42
CA LYS A 430 -1.31 26.33 17.39
C LYS A 430 -0.63 25.71 18.60
N LEU A 431 0.66 25.38 18.49
CA LEU A 431 1.42 24.77 19.57
C LEU A 431 1.69 25.80 20.69
N PRO A 432 1.72 25.36 21.95
CA PRO A 432 2.08 26.24 23.06
C PRO A 432 3.55 26.67 22.95
N ASP A 433 3.81 27.93 23.31
CA ASP A 433 5.14 28.55 23.32
C ASP A 433 5.92 28.13 24.58
N GLU A 434 6.23 26.84 24.69
CA GLU A 434 6.87 26.25 25.89
C GLU A 434 8.39 26.41 25.89
N GLN A 435 9.04 26.23 27.05
CA GLN A 435 10.51 26.38 27.16
C GLN A 435 11.28 25.29 26.37
N ARG A 436 10.67 24.12 26.15
CA ARG A 436 11.25 23.00 25.39
C ARG A 436 10.18 22.11 24.76
N TYR A 437 10.60 21.32 23.79
CA TYR A 437 9.76 20.29 23.16
C TYR A 437 10.33 18.88 23.37
N VAL A 438 9.44 17.92 23.55
CA VAL A 438 9.77 16.49 23.45
C VAL A 438 8.98 15.90 22.30
N VAL A 439 9.66 15.27 21.35
CA VAL A 439 9.01 14.67 20.18
C VAL A 439 8.97 13.15 20.29
N THR A 440 7.86 12.56 19.86
CA THR A 440 7.64 11.12 19.85
C THR A 440 6.96 10.69 18.56
N CYS A 441 6.99 9.39 18.30
CA CYS A 441 6.10 8.66 17.41
C CYS A 441 6.07 7.21 17.93
N GLY A 442 5.46 6.26 17.21
CA GLY A 442 5.39 4.85 17.66
C GLY A 442 6.72 4.30 18.20
N SER A 443 7.78 4.34 17.38
CA SER A 443 9.12 3.79 17.73
C SER A 443 10.24 4.82 17.86
N SER A 444 9.91 6.12 17.94
CA SER A 444 10.83 7.28 17.80
C SER A 444 11.44 7.53 16.41
N LEU A 445 11.37 6.58 15.47
CA LEU A 445 12.08 6.69 14.18
C LEU A 445 11.75 7.96 13.40
N LEU A 446 10.47 8.27 13.16
CA LEU A 446 10.07 9.49 12.45
C LEU A 446 10.38 10.76 13.27
N ALA A 447 10.19 10.68 14.60
CA ALA A 447 10.45 11.80 15.50
C ALA A 447 11.93 12.25 15.46
N ARG A 448 12.89 11.34 15.24
CA ARG A 448 14.31 11.67 15.06
C ARG A 448 14.57 12.56 13.84
N PHE A 449 13.82 12.36 12.75
CA PHE A 449 13.92 13.23 11.57
C PHE A 449 13.20 14.57 11.76
N ALA A 450 12.17 14.62 12.61
CA ALA A 450 11.45 15.84 12.92
C ALA A 450 12.18 16.76 13.92
N ALA A 451 12.95 16.19 14.85
CA ALA A 451 13.57 16.95 15.94
C ALA A 451 14.49 18.10 15.47
N PRO A 452 15.43 17.91 14.51
CA PRO A 452 16.28 19.00 14.03
C PRO A 452 15.50 20.09 13.30
N GLU A 453 14.45 19.72 12.57
CA GLU A 453 13.57 20.67 11.87
C GLU A 453 12.82 21.55 12.87
N LEU A 454 12.25 20.95 13.92
CA LEU A 454 11.59 21.67 15.00
C LEU A 454 12.55 22.58 15.77
N ALA A 455 13.77 22.11 16.08
CA ALA A 455 14.76 22.90 16.78
C ALA A 455 15.18 24.14 15.96
N ALA A 456 15.36 23.98 14.64
CA ALA A 456 15.69 25.07 13.74
C ALA A 456 14.55 26.11 13.63
N LEU A 457 13.30 25.66 13.57
CA LEU A 457 12.14 26.56 13.46
C LEU A 457 11.83 27.31 14.75
N THR A 458 12.05 26.68 15.91
CA THR A 458 11.66 27.25 17.21
C THR A 458 12.82 27.94 17.94
N GLY A 459 14.07 27.57 17.63
CA GLY A 459 15.25 27.99 18.38
C GLY A 459 15.31 27.43 19.81
N LYS A 460 14.49 26.40 20.12
CA LYS A 460 14.35 25.84 21.48
C LYS A 460 14.98 24.45 21.60
N PRO A 461 15.29 23.99 22.83
CA PRO A 461 15.69 22.61 23.07
C PRO A 461 14.61 21.62 22.63
N VAL A 462 15.02 20.62 21.85
CA VAL A 462 14.16 19.53 21.40
C VAL A 462 14.82 18.20 21.77
N GLN A 463 14.10 17.37 22.53
CA GLN A 463 14.53 16.01 22.87
C GLN A 463 13.63 14.98 22.19
N VAL A 464 14.16 13.80 21.87
CA VAL A 464 13.38 12.68 21.34
C VAL A 464 13.11 11.68 22.46
N LEU A 465 11.86 11.22 22.57
CA LEU A 465 11.51 10.17 23.52
C LEU A 465 12.15 8.84 23.09
N SER A 466 13.04 8.31 23.93
CA SER A 466 13.74 7.05 23.67
C SER A 466 12.75 5.89 23.59
N GLY A 467 12.78 5.16 22.47
CA GLY A 467 11.83 4.08 22.16
C GLY A 467 10.40 4.53 21.80
N GLY A 468 10.13 5.84 21.83
CA GLY A 468 8.84 6.43 21.45
C GLY A 468 7.67 6.03 22.35
N THR A 469 6.46 6.20 21.82
CA THR A 469 5.21 5.90 22.53
C THR A 469 5.08 4.41 22.85
N SER A 470 5.70 3.51 22.07
CA SER A 470 5.77 2.08 22.41
C SER A 470 6.51 1.84 23.73
N ALA A 471 7.69 2.43 23.92
CA ALA A 471 8.45 2.28 25.18
C ALA A 471 7.73 2.91 26.38
N TRP A 472 7.00 4.02 26.16
CA TRP A 472 6.12 4.61 27.18
C TRP A 472 5.05 3.60 27.66
N ILE A 473 4.38 2.94 26.71
CA ILE A 473 3.35 1.93 26.99
C ILE A 473 3.96 0.70 27.67
N GLU A 474 5.11 0.22 27.20
CA GLU A 474 5.81 -0.95 27.77
C GLU A 474 6.25 -0.71 29.22
N THR A 475 6.50 0.55 29.60
CA THR A 475 6.81 0.95 30.99
C THR A 475 5.54 0.96 31.88
N GLY A 476 4.35 0.72 31.32
CA GLY A 476 3.08 0.73 32.05
C GLY A 476 2.60 2.13 32.43
N LEU A 477 3.12 3.17 31.77
CA LEU A 477 2.70 4.55 32.00
C LEU A 477 1.31 4.81 31.39
N VAL A 478 0.58 5.75 32.00
CA VAL A 478 -0.78 6.12 31.59
C VAL A 478 -0.78 6.68 30.17
N VAL A 479 -1.81 6.34 29.40
CA VAL A 479 -2.07 6.87 28.05
C VAL A 479 -3.45 7.53 27.98
N GLU A 480 -3.59 8.47 27.06
CA GLU A 480 -4.86 9.07 26.65
C GLU A 480 -5.35 8.46 25.33
N SER A 481 -6.62 8.67 24.99
CA SER A 481 -7.25 8.24 23.74
C SER A 481 -8.26 9.29 23.29
N GLY A 482 -8.62 9.29 22.01
CA GLY A 482 -9.46 10.31 21.39
C GLY A 482 -8.66 11.47 20.79
N GLU A 483 -9.39 12.46 20.26
CA GLU A 483 -8.83 13.66 19.64
C GLU A 483 -8.58 14.75 20.69
N THR A 484 -7.62 14.53 21.60
CA THR A 484 -7.43 15.43 22.74
C THR A 484 -6.78 16.76 22.33
N ARG A 485 -5.69 16.74 21.55
CA ARG A 485 -4.96 17.95 21.11
C ARG A 485 -4.41 17.81 19.68
N LEU A 486 -5.04 18.48 18.72
CA LEU A 486 -4.66 18.44 17.31
C LEU A 486 -4.04 19.79 16.88
N ALA A 487 -2.73 19.81 16.63
CA ALA A 487 -2.08 20.98 16.02
C ALA A 487 -2.21 20.96 14.49
N SER A 488 -2.25 19.77 13.91
CA SER A 488 -2.51 19.56 12.47
C SER A 488 -3.89 18.97 12.21
N PRO A 489 -4.52 19.28 11.05
CA PRO A 489 -5.71 18.56 10.61
C PRO A 489 -5.39 17.08 10.35
N ARG A 490 -6.38 16.18 10.51
CA ARG A 490 -6.22 14.74 10.28
C ARG A 490 -6.32 14.36 8.80
N ILE A 491 -5.40 14.87 8.00
CA ILE A 491 -5.29 14.60 6.55
C ILE A 491 -4.17 13.62 6.20
N ASP A 492 -3.47 13.08 7.20
CA ASP A 492 -2.37 12.12 7.07
C ASP A 492 -2.82 10.74 6.54
N ARG A 493 -4.13 10.47 6.59
CA ARG A 493 -4.73 9.24 6.08
C ARG A 493 -6.06 9.54 5.39
N TYR A 494 -6.25 8.99 4.21
CA TYR A 494 -7.55 8.98 3.53
C TYR A 494 -8.52 8.05 4.24
N ARG A 495 -9.73 8.54 4.56
CA ARG A 495 -10.80 7.73 5.13
C ARG A 495 -11.46 6.88 4.04
N ARG A 496 -10.85 5.74 3.75
CA ARG A 496 -11.29 4.77 2.76
C ARG A 496 -12.73 4.29 3.07
N PRO A 497 -13.71 4.51 2.17
CA PRO A 497 -15.11 4.10 2.40
C PRO A 497 -15.30 2.59 2.56
N TYR A 498 -14.31 1.81 2.10
CA TYR A 498 -14.25 0.35 2.13
C TYR A 498 -13.49 -0.24 3.32
N GLU A 499 -13.00 0.59 4.25
CA GLU A 499 -12.38 0.13 5.51
C GLU A 499 -13.26 0.52 6.71
N GLY A 500 -13.32 -0.36 7.72
CA GLY A 500 -14.12 -0.13 8.93
C GLY A 500 -15.63 -0.34 8.71
N THR A 501 -16.41 0.05 9.71
CA THR A 501 -17.88 -0.19 9.77
C THR A 501 -18.68 1.09 10.00
N ASP A 502 -18.01 2.23 10.05
CA ASP A 502 -18.53 3.54 10.46
C ASP A 502 -18.61 4.54 9.29
N SER A 503 -18.32 4.10 8.07
CA SER A 503 -18.50 4.87 6.85
C SER A 503 -19.99 5.08 6.56
N ALA A 504 -20.38 6.31 6.21
CA ALA A 504 -21.76 6.64 5.88
C ALA A 504 -22.21 5.92 4.59
N ARG A 505 -23.51 5.59 4.49
CA ARG A 505 -24.07 4.89 3.32
C ARG A 505 -23.86 5.67 2.02
N GLU A 506 -23.94 7.00 2.10
CA GLU A 506 -23.72 7.91 0.98
C GLU A 506 -22.28 7.83 0.46
N ALA A 507 -21.30 7.76 1.37
CA ALA A 507 -19.89 7.62 1.01
C ALA A 507 -19.60 6.24 0.38
N MET A 508 -20.24 5.18 0.89
CA MET A 508 -20.17 3.84 0.30
C MET A 508 -20.77 3.80 -1.12
N ASN A 509 -21.93 4.44 -1.34
CA ASN A 509 -22.54 4.53 -2.67
C ASN A 509 -21.67 5.33 -3.63
N ALA A 510 -21.17 6.50 -3.21
CA ALA A 510 -20.29 7.34 -4.02
C ALA A 510 -19.00 6.59 -4.43
N TYR A 511 -18.44 5.77 -3.54
CA TYR A 511 -17.30 4.91 -3.86
C TYR A 511 -17.62 3.92 -5.00
N LEU A 512 -18.77 3.25 -4.94
CA LEU A 512 -19.17 2.30 -5.98
C LEU A 512 -19.45 3.01 -7.31
N GLU A 513 -20.15 4.16 -7.28
CA GLU A 513 -20.40 5.00 -8.47
C GLU A 513 -19.09 5.46 -9.12
N TRP A 514 -18.11 5.83 -8.31
CA TRP A 514 -16.77 6.18 -8.79
C TRP A 514 -16.08 4.98 -9.48
N GLU A 515 -16.10 3.77 -8.88
CA GLU A 515 -15.50 2.57 -9.48
C GLU A 515 -16.10 2.29 -10.88
N TYR A 516 -17.42 2.37 -11.05
CA TYR A 516 -18.06 2.15 -12.37
C TYR A 516 -17.61 3.14 -13.44
N GLY A 517 -17.17 4.34 -13.06
CA GLY A 517 -16.67 5.35 -13.99
C GLY A 517 -15.22 5.13 -14.46
N LEU A 518 -14.45 4.24 -13.81
CA LEU A 518 -13.00 4.14 -14.00
C LEU A 518 -12.57 3.71 -15.40
N VAL A 519 -13.29 2.81 -16.05
CA VAL A 519 -12.94 2.34 -17.41
C VAL A 519 -12.99 3.50 -18.41
N ALA A 520 -13.99 4.40 -18.28
CA ALA A 520 -14.06 5.59 -19.12
C ALA A 520 -12.93 6.59 -18.82
N GLN A 521 -12.50 6.71 -17.56
CA GLN A 521 -11.36 7.57 -17.20
C GLN A 521 -10.04 7.00 -17.75
N LEU A 522 -9.84 5.68 -17.71
CA LEU A 522 -8.68 5.02 -18.34
C LEU A 522 -8.60 5.36 -19.84
N GLY A 523 -9.75 5.37 -20.54
CA GLY A 523 -9.82 5.77 -21.94
C GLY A 523 -9.43 7.23 -22.19
N ARG A 524 -9.77 8.15 -21.28
CA ARG A 524 -9.37 9.57 -21.38
C ARG A 524 -7.88 9.79 -21.06
N ASP A 525 -7.37 9.12 -20.03
CA ASP A 525 -5.94 9.15 -19.69
C ASP A 525 -5.09 8.59 -20.84
N GLY A 526 -5.39 7.37 -21.29
CA GLY A 526 -4.77 6.74 -22.45
C GLY A 526 -3.28 6.43 -22.31
N THR A 527 -2.73 6.36 -21.09
CA THR A 527 -1.32 6.01 -20.85
C THR A 527 -1.12 4.63 -20.23
N HIS A 528 -2.20 3.95 -19.84
CA HIS A 528 -2.12 2.76 -18.99
C HIS A 528 -1.48 1.54 -19.63
N GLY A 529 -1.76 1.27 -20.91
CA GLY A 529 -1.25 0.09 -21.62
C GLY A 529 -1.76 -1.24 -21.07
N PHE A 530 -2.77 -1.22 -20.19
CA PHE A 530 -3.39 -2.43 -19.64
C PHE A 530 -3.98 -3.32 -20.74
N ARG A 531 -3.98 -4.62 -20.47
CA ARG A 531 -4.56 -5.67 -21.32
C ARG A 531 -5.20 -6.73 -20.45
N VAL A 532 -6.24 -7.41 -20.95
CA VAL A 532 -6.90 -8.51 -20.24
C VAL A 532 -6.81 -9.75 -21.12
N ILE A 533 -6.27 -10.85 -20.59
CA ILE A 533 -6.05 -12.10 -21.34
C ILE A 533 -7.31 -12.95 -21.48
#